data_AF-A0A9D9WX31-F1
#
_entry.id   AF-A0A9D9WX31-F1
#
_cell.length_a   1.000
_cell.length_b   1.000
_cell.length_c   1.000
_cell.angle_alpha   90.00
_cell.angle_beta   90.00
_cell.angle_gamma   90.00
#
_symmetry.space_group_name_H-M   'P 1'
#
loop_
_entity.id
_entity.type
_entity.pdbx_description
1 polymer ?
#
loop_
_entity_poly.entity_id
_entity_poly.type
_entity_poly.pdbx_seq_one_letter_code
_entity_poly.pdbx_strand_id
1 'polypeptide(L)'
;MLSMSLRSCLLAGLLSLTLGGCATYPPRPPAPTVEEIVQLSKDGLTPAEIIQRIEESGGLYTLKASELARLREQGVSDEVIDYMQQVLIDAVRAREAMRERERMWIYGYPGYPGYPWGYWRRPY
;
A
#
# COMPACT_ATOMS: atom_id res chain seq x y z
N MET A 1 -28.71 -31.31 31.35
CA MET A 1 -29.30 -30.16 30.64
C MET A 1 -28.56 -28.91 31.09
N LEU A 2 -27.57 -28.43 30.33
CA LEU A 2 -26.92 -27.15 30.66
C LEU A 2 -27.97 -26.04 30.56
N SER A 3 -28.14 -25.26 31.62
CA SER A 3 -29.10 -24.16 31.69
C SER A 3 -28.84 -23.17 30.55
N MET A 4 -29.91 -22.71 29.90
CA MET A 4 -29.87 -21.72 28.80
C MET A 4 -29.02 -20.50 29.16
N SER A 5 -29.04 -20.09 30.44
CA SER A 5 -28.27 -18.97 30.98
C SER A 5 -26.75 -19.17 30.92
N LEU A 6 -26.25 -20.40 31.12
CA LEU A 6 -24.81 -20.69 31.10
C LEU A 6 -24.24 -20.69 29.68
N ARG A 7 -25.05 -21.09 28.70
CA ARG A 7 -24.71 -21.04 27.27
C ARG A 7 -24.67 -19.61 26.74
N SER A 8 -25.60 -18.76 27.17
CA SER A 8 -25.63 -17.34 26.79
C SER A 8 -24.42 -16.55 27.30
N CYS A 9 -23.93 -16.83 28.51
CA CYS A 9 -22.72 -16.17 29.03
C CYS A 9 -21.44 -16.59 28.28
N LEU A 10 -21.34 -17.86 27.89
CA LEU A 10 -20.20 -18.36 27.11
C LEU A 10 -20.17 -17.77 25.69
N LEU A 11 -21.34 -17.61 25.05
CA LEU A 11 -21.44 -16.96 23.74
C LEU A 11 -21.13 -15.47 23.80
N ALA A 12 -21.53 -14.77 24.87
CA ALA A 12 -21.23 -13.36 25.06
C ALA A 12 -19.72 -13.11 25.26
N GLY A 13 -19.02 -13.99 25.98
CA GLY A 13 -17.56 -13.89 26.16
C GLY A 13 -16.76 -14.20 24.89
N LEU A 14 -17.25 -15.11 24.03
CA LEU A 14 -16.60 -15.42 22.76
C LEU A 14 -16.76 -14.27 21.75
N LEU A 15 -17.90 -13.59 21.77
CA LEU A 15 -18.18 -12.45 20.89
C LEU A 15 -17.25 -11.26 21.19
N SER A 16 -17.02 -10.94 22.47
CA SER A 16 -16.17 -9.82 22.87
C SER A 16 -14.68 -10.02 22.56
N LEU A 17 -14.19 -11.26 22.48
CA LEU A 17 -12.80 -11.53 22.04
C LEU A 17 -12.55 -11.23 20.56
N THR A 18 -13.60 -11.29 19.71
CA THR A 18 -13.45 -11.04 18.27
C THR A 18 -13.42 -9.56 17.89
N LEU A 19 -13.88 -8.66 18.77
CA LEU A 19 -13.88 -7.21 18.52
C LEU A 19 -12.56 -6.50 18.87
N GLY A 20 -11.63 -7.15 19.56
CA GLY A 20 -10.35 -6.54 19.99
C GLY A 20 -9.25 -6.47 18.93
N GLY A 21 -9.47 -7.00 17.73
CA GLY A 21 -8.40 -7.21 16.72
C GLY A 21 -7.95 -6.00 15.91
N CYS A 22 -8.63 -4.85 15.99
CA CYS A 22 -8.34 -3.71 15.11
C CYS A 22 -7.28 -2.73 15.63
N ALA A 23 -6.81 -2.86 16.88
CA ALA A 23 -5.95 -1.87 17.51
C ALA A 23 -4.44 -2.18 17.40
N THR A 24 -4.05 -3.32 16.83
CA THR A 24 -2.67 -3.83 16.95
C THR A 24 -1.82 -3.69 15.68
N TYR A 25 -2.17 -2.78 14.75
CA TYR A 25 -1.30 -2.54 13.60
C TYR A 25 -0.23 -1.47 13.97
N PRO A 26 1.06 -1.84 14.08
CA PRO A 26 2.10 -0.85 14.36
C PRO A 26 2.16 0.18 13.22
N PRO A 27 2.41 1.46 13.53
CA PRO A 27 2.60 2.47 12.51
C PRO A 27 3.81 2.10 11.64
N ARG A 28 3.67 2.31 10.35
CA ARG A 28 4.73 2.04 9.39
C ARG A 28 5.95 2.93 9.67
N PRO A 29 7.20 2.43 9.56
CA PRO A 29 8.37 3.30 9.69
C PRO A 29 8.35 4.41 8.64
N PRO A 30 8.98 5.56 8.92
CA PRO A 30 9.10 6.64 7.94
C PRO A 30 9.88 6.18 6.71
N ALA A 31 9.45 6.63 5.53
CA ALA A 31 10.15 6.33 4.29
C ALA A 31 11.50 7.04 4.24
N PRO A 32 12.59 6.32 3.89
CA PRO A 32 13.89 6.94 3.76
C PRO A 32 13.86 7.98 2.64
N THR A 33 14.54 9.10 2.84
CA THR A 33 14.71 10.10 1.78
C THR A 33 15.66 9.59 0.69
N VAL A 34 15.69 10.27 -0.46
CA VAL A 34 16.59 9.90 -1.56
C VAL A 34 18.06 10.07 -1.11
N GLU A 35 18.34 11.13 -0.36
CA GLU A 35 19.63 11.42 0.24
C GLU A 35 20.03 10.35 1.26
N GLU A 36 19.08 9.88 2.07
CA GLU A 36 19.32 8.77 3.00
C GLU A 36 19.61 7.46 2.26
N ILE A 37 18.92 7.15 1.16
CA ILE A 37 19.21 5.96 0.34
C ILE A 37 20.65 6.02 -0.20
N VAL A 38 21.08 7.20 -0.67
CA VAL A 38 22.47 7.42 -1.08
C VAL A 38 23.43 7.19 0.09
N GLN A 39 23.11 7.70 1.27
CA GLN A 39 23.95 7.52 2.44
C GLN A 39 24.04 6.05 2.87
N LEU A 40 22.92 5.33 2.90
CA LEU A 40 22.90 3.88 3.21
C LEU A 40 23.74 3.07 2.22
N SER A 41 23.70 3.45 0.95
CA SER A 41 24.55 2.81 -0.09
C SER A 41 26.03 3.08 0.16
N LYS A 42 26.39 4.31 0.57
CA LYS A 42 27.77 4.69 0.93
C LYS A 42 28.25 4.05 2.23
N ASP A 43 27.35 3.84 3.18
CA ASP A 43 27.60 3.14 4.45
C ASP A 43 27.81 1.63 4.25
N GLY A 44 27.63 1.13 3.02
CA GLY A 44 27.94 -0.25 2.63
C GLY A 44 26.81 -1.23 2.93
N LEU A 45 25.59 -0.75 3.15
CA LEU A 45 24.43 -1.65 3.23
C LEU A 45 24.23 -2.37 1.91
N THR A 46 23.75 -3.60 2.00
CA THR A 46 23.44 -4.40 0.82
C THR A 46 22.21 -3.85 0.10
N PRO A 47 22.10 -4.03 -1.23
CA PRO A 47 20.90 -3.65 -1.98
C PRO A 47 19.61 -4.19 -1.37
N ALA A 48 19.62 -5.45 -0.92
CA ALA A 48 18.48 -6.11 -0.30
C ALA A 48 18.01 -5.43 0.99
N GLU A 49 18.92 -4.98 1.85
CA GLU A 49 18.57 -4.27 3.09
C GLU A 49 17.95 -2.90 2.79
N ILE A 50 18.47 -2.19 1.78
CA ILE A 50 17.92 -0.90 1.36
C ILE A 50 16.52 -1.09 0.76
N ILE A 51 16.35 -2.10 -0.10
CA ILE A 51 15.05 -2.49 -0.67
C ILE A 51 14.05 -2.81 0.43
N GLN A 52 14.44 -3.60 1.43
CA GLN A 52 13.59 -3.97 2.55
C GLN A 52 13.11 -2.72 3.32
N ARG A 53 13.99 -1.75 3.57
CA ARG A 53 13.59 -0.48 4.23
C ARG A 53 12.59 0.32 3.39
N ILE A 54 12.77 0.34 2.07
CA ILE A 54 11.82 1.01 1.16
C ILE A 54 10.47 0.27 1.17
N GLU A 55 10.47 -1.06 1.19
CA GLU A 55 9.26 -1.89 1.26
C GLU A 55 8.50 -1.68 2.57
N GLU A 56 9.21 -1.80 3.69
CA GLU A 56 8.64 -1.65 5.03
C GLU A 56 8.01 -0.27 5.23
N SER A 57 8.61 0.77 4.65
CA SER A 57 8.09 2.14 4.70
C SER A 57 7.10 2.49 3.59
N GLY A 58 7.05 1.71 2.51
CA GLY A 58 6.21 1.94 1.34
C GLY A 58 6.50 3.27 0.64
N GLY A 59 7.77 3.68 0.62
CA GLY A 59 8.22 4.90 -0.05
C GLY A 59 7.96 4.88 -1.55
N LEU A 60 7.39 5.97 -2.09
CA LEU A 60 7.20 6.17 -3.52
C LEU A 60 8.03 7.37 -3.99
N TYR A 61 8.93 7.16 -4.95
CA TYR A 61 9.88 8.18 -5.40
C TYR A 61 9.62 8.55 -6.85
N THR A 62 9.05 9.74 -7.08
CA THR A 62 8.80 10.26 -8.42
C THR A 62 10.06 10.94 -8.98
N LEU A 63 11.03 10.12 -9.41
CA LEU A 63 12.31 10.60 -9.92
C LEU A 63 12.32 10.67 -11.45
N LYS A 64 12.97 11.70 -11.99
CA LYS A 64 13.25 11.82 -13.43
C LYS A 64 14.40 10.90 -13.82
N ALA A 65 14.48 10.54 -15.10
CA ALA A 65 15.57 9.72 -15.63
C ALA A 65 16.97 10.29 -15.30
N SER A 66 17.13 11.61 -15.35
CA SER A 66 18.38 12.28 -14.98
C SER A 66 18.73 12.12 -13.50
N GLU A 67 17.73 12.04 -12.61
CA GLU A 67 17.94 11.87 -11.18
C GLU A 67 18.30 10.42 -10.85
N LEU A 68 17.68 9.45 -11.53
CA LEU A 68 18.05 8.03 -11.44
C LEU A 68 19.51 7.80 -11.90
N ALA A 69 19.93 8.45 -12.98
CA ALA A 69 21.32 8.41 -13.42
C ALA A 69 22.28 8.97 -12.35
N ARG A 70 21.91 10.08 -11.70
CA ARG A 70 22.70 10.65 -10.58
C ARG A 70 22.75 9.74 -9.36
N LEU A 71 21.72 8.94 -9.09
CA LEU A 71 21.76 7.97 -7.98
C LEU A 71 22.79 6.87 -8.23
N ARG A 72 22.82 6.36 -9.46
CA ARG A 72 23.83 5.39 -9.90
C ARG A 72 25.24 5.95 -9.76
N GLU A 73 25.46 7.18 -10.22
CA GLU A 73 26.74 7.89 -10.09
C GLU A 73 27.16 8.10 -8.62
N GLN A 74 26.18 8.23 -7.72
CA GLN A 74 26.41 8.38 -6.28
C GLN A 74 26.62 7.04 -5.54
N GLY A 75 26.63 5.92 -6.25
CA GLY A 75 26.92 4.59 -5.71
C GLY A 75 25.70 3.80 -5.27
N VAL A 76 24.48 4.26 -5.58
CA VAL A 76 23.27 3.45 -5.38
C VAL A 76 23.25 2.34 -6.44
N SER A 77 23.08 1.10 -5.99
CA SER A 77 23.04 -0.06 -6.90
C SER A 77 21.86 0.00 -7.87
N ASP A 78 22.05 -0.56 -9.07
CA ASP A 78 20.98 -0.67 -10.08
C ASP A 78 19.77 -1.43 -9.54
N GLU A 79 19.97 -2.46 -8.70
CA GLU A 79 18.89 -3.23 -8.08
C GLU A 79 17.95 -2.36 -7.23
N VAL A 80 18.51 -1.45 -6.42
CA VAL A 80 17.72 -0.50 -5.62
C VAL A 80 16.98 0.48 -6.53
N ILE A 81 17.65 1.00 -7.56
CA ILE A 81 17.07 1.96 -8.51
C ILE A 81 15.89 1.32 -9.26
N ASP A 82 16.08 0.10 -9.78
CA ASP A 82 15.05 -0.66 -10.48
C ASP A 82 13.86 -0.94 -9.56
N TYR A 83 14.12 -1.31 -8.31
CA TYR A 83 13.06 -1.51 -7.31
C TYR A 83 12.25 -0.23 -7.05
N MET A 84 12.92 0.92 -6.86
CA MET A 84 12.25 2.22 -6.68
C MET A 84 11.34 2.55 -7.88
N GLN A 85 11.78 2.26 -9.11
CA GLN A 85 10.96 2.46 -10.30
C GLN A 85 9.79 1.48 -10.38
N GLN A 86 10.04 0.21 -10.09
CA GLN A 86 9.03 -0.84 -10.15
C GLN A 86 7.87 -0.55 -9.20
N VAL A 87 8.18 -0.17 -7.94
CA VAL A 87 7.18 0.20 -6.94
C VAL A 87 6.33 1.39 -7.39
N LEU A 88 6.94 2.40 -8.01
CA LEU A 88 6.20 3.54 -8.56
C LEU A 88 5.26 3.11 -9.69
N ILE A 89 5.75 2.29 -10.61
CA ILE A 89 4.95 1.77 -11.74
C ILE A 89 3.76 0.98 -11.22
N ASP A 90 3.96 0.11 -10.25
CA ASP A 90 2.89 -0.71 -9.67
C ASP A 90 1.87 0.13 -8.89
N ALA A 91 2.31 1.16 -8.18
CA ALA A 91 1.42 2.11 -7.53
C ALA A 91 0.54 2.86 -8.55
N VAL A 92 1.11 3.29 -9.69
CA VAL A 92 0.36 3.92 -10.77
C VAL A 92 -0.64 2.94 -11.39
N ARG A 93 -0.21 1.71 -11.69
CA ARG A 93 -1.09 0.66 -12.24
C ARG A 93 -2.26 0.34 -11.31
N ALA A 94 -1.99 0.19 -10.01
CA ALA A 94 -3.02 -0.05 -9.01
C ALA A 94 -4.02 1.10 -8.95
N ARG A 95 -3.55 2.36 -9.04
CA ARG A 95 -4.41 3.55 -9.08
C ARG A 95 -5.30 3.58 -10.32
N GLU A 96 -4.73 3.29 -11.49
CA GLU A 96 -5.50 3.25 -12.74
C GLU A 96 -6.53 2.11 -12.74
N ALA A 97 -6.18 0.92 -12.22
CA ALA A 97 -7.12 -0.18 -12.06
C ALA A 97 -8.29 0.18 -11.14
N MET A 98 -8.02 0.91 -10.05
CA MET A 98 -9.07 1.42 -9.16
C MET A 98 -9.96 2.45 -9.84
N ARG A 99 -9.39 3.36 -10.65
CA ARG A 99 -10.13 4.34 -11.44
C ARG A 99 -11.03 3.68 -12.49
N GLU A 100 -10.52 2.66 -13.17
CA GLU A 100 -11.31 1.92 -14.16
C GLU A 100 -12.44 1.14 -13.49
N ARG A 101 -12.16 0.49 -12.35
CA ARG A 101 -13.20 -0.15 -11.54
C ARG A 101 -14.25 0.86 -11.07
N GLU A 102 -13.86 2.02 -10.59
CA GLU A 102 -14.77 3.09 -10.18
C GLU A 102 -15.59 3.62 -11.37
N ARG A 103 -14.95 3.84 -12.52
CA ARG A 103 -15.64 4.19 -13.77
C ARG A 103 -16.69 3.14 -14.12
N MET A 104 -16.35 1.85 -14.05
CA MET A 104 -17.27 0.75 -14.30
C MET A 104 -18.43 0.71 -13.28
N TRP A 105 -18.16 1.02 -12.00
CA TRP A 105 -19.20 1.16 -10.99
C TRP A 105 -20.15 2.32 -11.29
N ILE A 106 -19.63 3.47 -11.75
CA ILE A 106 -20.42 4.70 -11.98
C ILE A 106 -21.17 4.66 -13.32
N TYR A 107 -20.51 4.21 -14.38
CA TYR A 107 -21.02 4.30 -15.76
C TYR A 107 -21.51 2.95 -16.32
N GLY A 108 -21.25 1.85 -15.62
CA GLY A 108 -21.53 0.50 -16.13
C GLY A 108 -20.42 -0.02 -17.04
N TYR A 109 -20.53 -1.30 -17.40
CA TYR A 109 -19.63 -1.93 -18.38
C TYR A 109 -20.10 -1.60 -19.80
N PRO A 110 -19.21 -1.52 -20.80
CA PRO A 110 -19.63 -1.45 -22.20
C PRO A 110 -20.58 -2.62 -22.54
N GLY A 111 -21.87 -2.31 -22.77
CA GLY A 111 -22.92 -3.31 -23.04
C GLY A 111 -23.85 -3.67 -21.87
N TYR A 112 -23.63 -3.12 -20.66
CA TYR A 112 -24.53 -3.28 -19.50
C TYR A 112 -24.78 -1.92 -18.83
N PRO A 113 -26.05 -1.47 -18.66
CA PRO A 113 -26.36 -0.24 -17.95
C PRO A 113 -25.78 -0.26 -16.52
N GLY A 114 -25.13 0.83 -16.10
CA GLY A 114 -24.63 0.98 -14.73
C GLY A 114 -25.72 0.76 -13.68
N TYR A 115 -25.33 0.27 -12.50
CA TYR A 115 -26.27 -0.07 -11.44
C TYR A 115 -27.18 1.13 -11.06
N PRO A 116 -28.47 0.92 -10.73
CA PRO A 116 -29.47 2.00 -10.56
C PRO A 116 -29.18 3.03 -9.46
N TRP A 117 -28.24 2.75 -8.57
CA TRP A 117 -27.97 3.55 -7.36
C TRP A 117 -26.79 4.54 -7.51
N GLY A 118 -26.12 4.58 -8.66
CA GLY A 118 -24.93 5.43 -8.89
C GLY A 118 -25.20 6.90 -9.24
N TYR A 119 -26.46 7.27 -9.52
CA TYR A 119 -26.81 8.59 -10.08
C TYR A 119 -26.88 9.75 -9.06
N TRP A 120 -26.83 9.47 -7.75
CA TRP A 120 -27.12 10.47 -6.69
C TRP A 120 -25.90 11.14 -6.04
N ARG A 121 -24.66 10.80 -6.42
CA ARG A 121 -23.45 11.46 -5.93
C ARG A 121 -22.69 12.13 -7.07
N ARG A 122 -23.12 13.34 -7.45
CA ARG A 122 -22.30 14.29 -8.22
C ARG A 122 -22.19 15.60 -7.42
N PRO A 123 -21.08 15.90 -6.75
CA PRO A 123 -20.67 17.28 -6.58
C PRO A 123 -19.98 17.71 -7.88
N TYR A 124 -20.50 18.80 -8.45
CA TYR A 124 -19.96 19.50 -9.61
C TYR A 124 -18.50 19.91 -9.41
#